data_AF-V9HJV1-F1
#
_entry.id   AF-V9HJV1-F1
#
_cell.length_a   1.000
_cell.length_b   1.000
_cell.length_c   1.000
_cell.angle_alpha   90.00
_cell.angle_beta   90.00
_cell.angle_gamma   90.00
#
_symmetry.space_group_name_H-M   'P 1'
#
loop_
_entity.id
_entity.type
_entity.pdbx_description
1 polymer ?
#
loop_
_entity_poly.entity_id
_entity_poly.type
_entity_poly.pdbx_seq_one_letter_code
_entity_poly.pdbx_strand_id
1 'polypeptide(L)'
;MKKKFPIILIVIFSIFALLKIAFFYIYIDSVRDNSIKFESIIGALRYSIKPYEENSLKFTFAQLVHSLNNDEVNKSDKDTIDIKNQTDNITDYLYNVKIASNQAISMNNALNKYTKKYLLHDIAKEKTPDMDKEKTIEDAYLDTQEIITNIKWDEKKADIQKLQMQNLKSILSKEDYASLTEIIDTMNSEESYLTASTHQKILSILLKYTDIDSYLILGQLCGKFKILAYYEIENGSIVQKELKAITTDNLSTSDDKKYKNLINMQSLLLDVIYPKYFKGFFIFTDEEKGLLAYASDFQNKQRGYLGIDSADFSSGITNDFEKSRFYHSVISELARVILLGNDQVDYSKGNGITDSDNFDIIRIFSKKDSYLMQFYNRFWDDMLYQDSFVSSISTDENAKKYFFLRHSREFLNEYVSQDPFRDIIESMARFMLEKKPLEVEQKYQKIRFFYEFSELIDIKQRLALNIKHLEEQ
;
A
#
# COMPACT_ATOMS: atom_id res chain seq x y z
N MET A 1 -59.67 36.63 -1.29
CA MET A 1 -58.29 36.54 -1.83
C MET A 1 -57.39 37.73 -1.52
N LYS A 2 -57.89 38.99 -1.42
CA LYS A 2 -57.05 40.19 -1.19
C LYS A 2 -56.21 40.24 0.12
N LYS A 3 -56.61 39.56 1.20
CA LYS A 3 -55.86 39.56 2.48
C LYS A 3 -54.77 38.47 2.61
N LYS A 4 -54.76 37.47 1.71
CA LYS A 4 -53.76 36.38 1.73
C LYS A 4 -52.57 36.62 0.79
N PHE A 5 -52.75 37.48 -0.21
CA PHE A 5 -51.71 37.83 -1.19
C PHE A 5 -50.44 38.45 -0.56
N PRO A 6 -50.52 39.39 0.41
CA PRO A 6 -49.32 39.96 1.04
C PRO A 6 -48.53 38.93 1.84
N ILE A 7 -49.24 38.01 2.51
CA ILE A 7 -48.63 36.94 3.32
C ILE A 7 -47.92 35.94 2.41
N ILE A 8 -48.54 35.56 1.29
CA ILE A 8 -47.92 34.69 0.28
C ILE A 8 -46.67 35.35 -0.32
N LEU A 9 -46.72 36.67 -0.60
CA LEU A 9 -45.58 37.41 -1.12
C LEU A 9 -44.41 37.45 -0.12
N ILE A 10 -44.68 37.66 1.17
CA ILE A 10 -43.67 37.64 2.24
C ILE A 10 -43.05 36.25 2.39
N VAL A 11 -43.86 35.18 2.34
CA VAL A 11 -43.36 33.80 2.39
C VAL A 11 -42.47 33.49 1.19
N ILE A 12 -42.90 33.86 -0.03
CA ILE A 12 -42.09 33.70 -1.24
C ILE A 12 -40.79 34.48 -1.13
N PHE A 13 -40.83 35.74 -0.70
CA PHE A 13 -39.63 36.57 -0.53
C PHE A 13 -38.68 36.01 0.52
N SER A 14 -39.21 35.46 1.62
CA SER A 14 -38.41 34.80 2.67
C SER A 14 -37.75 33.52 2.14
N ILE A 15 -38.45 32.72 1.32
CA ILE A 15 -37.88 31.54 0.65
C ILE A 15 -36.76 31.96 -0.31
N PHE A 16 -36.96 32.98 -1.14
CA PHE A 16 -35.92 33.49 -2.05
C PHE A 16 -34.70 34.05 -1.30
N ALA A 17 -34.91 34.75 -0.18
CA ALA A 17 -33.82 35.24 0.66
C ALA A 17 -33.02 34.09 1.29
N LEU A 18 -33.70 33.07 1.81
CA LEU A 18 -33.07 31.87 2.36
C LEU A 18 -32.31 31.08 1.29
N LEU A 19 -32.88 30.92 0.09
CA LEU A 19 -32.20 30.28 -1.05
C LEU A 19 -30.95 31.08 -1.47
N LYS A 20 -31.02 32.41 -1.49
CA LYS A 20 -29.87 33.27 -1.83
C LYS A 20 -28.77 33.18 -0.78
N ILE A 21 -29.12 33.13 0.51
CA ILE A 21 -28.16 32.95 1.61
C ILE A 21 -27.53 31.55 1.54
N ALA A 22 -28.32 30.51 1.32
CA ALA A 22 -27.83 29.14 1.15
C ALA A 22 -26.88 29.03 -0.05
N PHE A 23 -27.24 29.60 -1.20
CA PHE A 23 -26.40 29.61 -2.39
C PHE A 23 -25.09 30.38 -2.18
N PHE A 24 -25.17 31.53 -1.48
CA PHE A 24 -23.99 32.31 -1.11
C PHE A 24 -23.07 31.55 -0.14
N TYR A 25 -23.64 30.83 0.83
CA TYR A 25 -22.88 30.00 1.78
C TYR A 25 -22.21 28.83 1.05
N ILE A 26 -22.92 28.11 0.19
CA ILE A 26 -22.38 27.02 -0.64
C ILE A 26 -21.23 27.54 -1.53
N TYR A 27 -21.40 28.72 -2.13
CA TYR A 27 -20.35 29.34 -2.94
C TYR A 27 -19.10 29.70 -2.12
N ILE A 28 -19.26 30.33 -0.96
CA ILE A 28 -18.13 30.66 -0.07
C ILE A 28 -17.43 29.39 0.41
N ASP A 29 -18.20 28.36 0.77
CA ASP A 29 -17.65 27.10 1.27
C ASP A 29 -16.85 26.37 0.18
N SER A 30 -17.37 26.34 -1.05
CA SER A 30 -16.66 25.80 -2.21
C SER A 30 -15.36 26.57 -2.53
N VAL A 31 -15.39 27.90 -2.46
CA VAL A 31 -14.18 28.73 -2.65
C VAL A 31 -13.14 28.44 -1.57
N ARG A 32 -13.58 28.29 -0.31
CA ARG A 32 -12.71 27.97 0.82
C ARG A 32 -12.10 26.58 0.69
N ASP A 33 -12.91 25.57 0.37
CA ASP A 33 -12.46 24.18 0.18
C ASP A 33 -11.43 24.09 -0.96
N ASN A 34 -11.72 24.72 -2.10
CA ASN A 34 -10.78 24.80 -3.22
C ASN A 34 -9.47 25.52 -2.84
N SER A 35 -9.54 26.56 -2.01
CA SER A 35 -8.33 27.21 -1.51
C SER A 35 -7.50 26.28 -0.61
N ILE A 36 -8.14 25.52 0.27
CA ILE A 36 -7.44 24.58 1.17
C ILE A 36 -6.78 23.46 0.34
N LYS A 37 -7.50 22.89 -0.63
CA LYS A 37 -6.98 21.87 -1.55
C LYS A 37 -5.81 22.40 -2.39
N PHE A 38 -5.92 23.63 -2.89
CA PHE A 38 -4.81 24.26 -3.61
C PHE A 38 -3.55 24.39 -2.74
N GLU A 39 -3.71 24.92 -1.52
CA GLU A 39 -2.61 25.06 -0.56
C GLU A 39 -2.02 23.70 -0.12
N SER A 40 -2.86 22.66 -0.04
CA SER A 40 -2.45 21.28 0.19
C SER A 40 -1.50 20.82 -0.91
N ILE A 41 -1.90 20.94 -2.18
CA ILE A 41 -1.14 20.47 -3.35
C ILE A 41 0.18 21.21 -3.56
N ILE A 42 0.21 22.54 -3.42
CA ILE A 42 1.46 23.29 -3.64
C ILE A 42 2.46 23.07 -2.50
N GLY A 43 1.99 22.66 -1.31
CA GLY A 43 2.82 22.32 -0.16
C GLY A 43 3.83 23.41 0.19
N ALA A 44 5.10 23.04 0.34
CA ALA A 44 6.20 23.94 0.67
C ALA A 44 6.44 25.05 -0.37
N LEU A 45 5.96 24.91 -1.61
CA LEU A 45 6.12 25.97 -2.63
C LEU A 45 5.47 27.28 -2.21
N ARG A 46 4.39 27.25 -1.41
CA ARG A 46 3.67 28.46 -0.98
C ARG A 46 4.55 29.48 -0.25
N TYR A 47 5.69 29.04 0.30
CA TYR A 47 6.62 29.90 1.02
C TYR A 47 7.67 30.57 0.12
N SER A 48 7.82 30.10 -1.12
CA SER A 48 8.94 30.48 -1.99
C SER A 48 8.52 30.93 -3.39
N ILE A 49 7.36 30.49 -3.87
CA ILE A 49 6.87 30.77 -5.21
C ILE A 49 6.51 32.25 -5.38
N LYS A 50 6.76 32.82 -6.57
CA LYS A 50 6.41 34.21 -6.84
C LYS A 50 4.90 34.36 -7.08
N PRO A 51 4.29 35.50 -6.74
CA PRO A 51 2.84 35.70 -6.87
C PRO A 51 2.28 35.41 -8.28
N TYR A 52 3.01 35.76 -9.35
CA TYR A 52 2.56 35.50 -10.71
C TYR A 52 2.62 34.01 -11.11
N GLU A 53 3.54 33.24 -10.52
CA GLU A 53 3.65 31.80 -10.74
C GLU A 53 2.59 31.06 -9.94
N GLU A 54 2.32 31.51 -8.71
CA GLU A 54 1.19 31.03 -7.90
C GLU A 54 -0.15 31.27 -8.61
N ASN A 55 -0.35 32.46 -9.19
CA ASN A 55 -1.54 32.76 -9.99
C ASN A 55 -1.67 31.83 -11.21
N SER A 56 -0.55 31.49 -11.86
CA SER A 56 -0.54 30.51 -12.94
C SER A 56 -0.95 29.11 -12.43
N LEU A 57 -0.47 28.69 -11.27
CA LEU A 57 -0.89 27.42 -10.65
C LEU A 57 -2.37 27.43 -10.27
N LYS A 58 -2.88 28.54 -9.71
CA LYS A 58 -4.31 28.69 -9.39
C LYS A 58 -5.18 28.54 -10.63
N PHE A 59 -4.73 29.08 -11.76
CA PHE A 59 -5.45 28.92 -13.04
C PHE A 59 -5.49 27.45 -13.49
N THR A 60 -4.34 26.75 -13.49
CA THR A 60 -4.29 25.32 -13.84
C THR A 60 -5.11 24.46 -12.87
N PHE A 61 -5.05 24.77 -11.58
CA PHE A 61 -5.85 24.11 -10.54
C PHE A 61 -7.35 24.31 -10.74
N ALA A 62 -7.80 25.52 -11.06
CA ALA A 62 -9.21 25.80 -11.34
C ALA A 62 -9.73 24.99 -12.54
N GLN A 63 -8.89 24.78 -13.57
CA GLN A 63 -9.24 23.92 -14.70
C GLN A 63 -9.40 22.46 -14.26
N LEU A 64 -8.46 21.95 -13.46
CA LEU A 64 -8.50 20.61 -12.90
C LEU A 64 -9.77 20.37 -12.09
N VAL A 65 -10.08 21.25 -11.13
CA VAL A 65 -11.29 21.16 -10.30
C VAL A 65 -12.56 21.21 -11.16
N HIS A 66 -12.60 22.09 -12.17
CA HIS A 66 -13.76 22.18 -13.06
C HIS A 66 -14.02 20.87 -13.81
N SER A 67 -12.98 20.21 -14.32
CA SER A 67 -13.12 18.92 -14.99
C SER A 67 -13.56 17.81 -14.04
N LEU A 68 -12.98 17.74 -12.83
CA LEU A 68 -13.39 16.75 -11.82
C LEU A 68 -14.87 16.90 -11.42
N ASN A 69 -15.35 18.13 -11.27
CA ASN A 69 -16.74 18.40 -10.86
C ASN A 69 -17.77 18.17 -11.99
N ASN A 70 -17.40 18.38 -13.25
CA ASN A 70 -18.29 18.10 -14.39
C ASN A 70 -18.59 16.59 -14.52
N ASP A 71 -17.68 15.73 -14.07
CA ASP A 71 -17.86 14.28 -14.09
C ASP A 71 -18.77 13.76 -12.97
N GLU A 72 -18.85 14.44 -11.81
CA GLU A 72 -19.81 14.11 -10.75
C GLU A 72 -21.26 14.40 -11.15
N VAL A 73 -21.50 15.45 -11.94
CA VAL A 73 -22.84 15.80 -12.43
C VAL A 73 -23.40 14.69 -13.35
N ASN A 74 -22.55 14.00 -14.11
CA ASN A 74 -22.94 12.86 -14.95
C ASN A 74 -23.13 11.54 -14.17
N LYS A 75 -22.76 11.46 -12.89
CA LYS A 75 -23.00 10.30 -12.02
C LYS A 75 -24.34 10.35 -11.28
N SER A 76 -24.95 11.53 -11.15
CA SER A 76 -26.20 11.70 -10.39
C SER A 76 -27.47 11.13 -11.05
N ASP A 77 -27.38 10.60 -12.29
CA ASP A 77 -28.50 9.97 -13.01
C ASP A 77 -28.49 8.42 -12.98
N LYS A 78 -27.65 7.77 -12.15
CA LYS A 78 -27.61 6.30 -12.02
C LYS A 78 -27.59 5.82 -10.57
N ASP A 79 -28.65 6.13 -9.82
CA ASP A 79 -28.91 5.57 -8.47
C ASP A 79 -29.45 4.11 -8.48
N THR A 80 -29.12 3.34 -9.50
CA THR A 80 -29.27 1.87 -9.48
C THR A 80 -28.01 1.24 -10.06
N ILE A 81 -27.02 1.01 -9.19
CA ILE A 81 -25.84 0.19 -9.51
C ILE A 81 -26.32 -1.27 -9.50
N ASP A 82 -26.71 -1.77 -10.67
CA ASP A 82 -26.97 -3.19 -10.89
C ASP A 82 -25.63 -3.92 -11.06
N ILE A 83 -25.33 -4.82 -10.14
CA ILE A 83 -24.00 -5.40 -9.86
C ILE A 83 -23.58 -6.46 -10.91
N LYS A 84 -24.39 -6.72 -11.95
CA LYS A 84 -24.14 -7.83 -12.89
C LYS A 84 -23.23 -7.56 -14.08
N ASN A 85 -22.85 -6.31 -14.37
CA ASN A 85 -22.05 -5.96 -15.57
C ASN A 85 -20.73 -5.22 -15.21
N GLN A 86 -19.91 -5.81 -14.33
CA GLN A 86 -18.79 -5.11 -13.69
C GLN A 86 -17.40 -5.30 -14.31
N THR A 87 -17.26 -5.88 -15.50
CA THR A 87 -16.00 -5.85 -16.27
C THR A 87 -15.85 -4.60 -17.14
N ASP A 88 -16.96 -3.96 -17.53
CA ASP A 88 -16.92 -2.80 -18.44
C ASP A 88 -16.81 -1.44 -17.70
N ASN A 89 -17.13 -1.38 -16.40
CA ASN A 89 -17.11 -0.13 -15.62
C ASN A 89 -15.76 0.24 -14.98
N ILE A 90 -14.85 -0.73 -14.78
CA ILE A 90 -13.47 -0.42 -14.33
C ILE A 90 -12.72 0.29 -15.47
N THR A 91 -12.96 -0.14 -16.71
CA THR A 91 -12.39 0.50 -17.91
C THR A 91 -12.93 1.91 -18.09
N ASP A 92 -14.22 2.18 -17.84
CA ASP A 92 -14.78 3.54 -17.86
C ASP A 92 -14.30 4.42 -16.68
N TYR A 93 -14.06 3.85 -15.50
CA TYR A 93 -13.40 4.56 -14.39
C TYR A 93 -11.95 4.93 -14.77
N LEU A 94 -11.18 3.98 -15.30
CA LEU A 94 -9.81 4.19 -15.79
C LEU A 94 -9.76 5.11 -17.02
N TYR A 95 -10.80 5.14 -17.85
CA TYR A 95 -10.94 6.03 -19.01
C TYR A 95 -11.28 7.46 -18.58
N ASN A 96 -12.09 7.66 -17.55
CA ASN A 96 -12.36 8.98 -16.98
C ASN A 96 -11.15 9.53 -16.20
N VAL A 97 -10.38 8.65 -15.53
CA VAL A 97 -9.04 8.97 -15.00
C VAL A 97 -8.10 9.45 -16.13
N LYS A 98 -8.29 9.02 -17.38
CA LYS A 98 -7.48 9.45 -18.54
C LYS A 98 -7.79 10.86 -19.07
N ILE A 99 -8.97 11.43 -18.79
CA ILE A 99 -9.29 12.84 -19.13
C ILE A 99 -8.88 13.77 -17.97
N ALA A 100 -9.10 13.36 -16.72
CA ALA A 100 -8.53 14.01 -15.54
C ALA A 100 -6.99 13.97 -15.54
N SER A 101 -6.37 12.96 -16.16
CA SER A 101 -4.91 12.84 -16.22
C SER A 101 -4.25 13.98 -16.98
N ASN A 102 -4.82 14.51 -18.07
CA ASN A 102 -4.13 15.55 -18.84
C ASN A 102 -3.97 16.86 -18.04
N GLN A 103 -5.00 17.25 -17.29
CA GLN A 103 -4.93 18.43 -16.43
C GLN A 103 -4.15 18.16 -15.14
N ALA A 104 -4.25 16.96 -14.58
CA ALA A 104 -3.42 16.55 -13.44
C ALA A 104 -1.91 16.49 -13.83
N ILE A 105 -1.59 15.99 -15.02
CA ILE A 105 -0.24 16.00 -15.63
C ILE A 105 0.21 17.44 -15.86
N SER A 106 -0.65 18.31 -16.39
CA SER A 106 -0.33 19.73 -16.58
C SER A 106 -0.01 20.41 -15.24
N MET A 107 -0.84 20.15 -14.21
CA MET A 107 -0.61 20.64 -12.85
C MET A 107 0.71 20.09 -12.29
N ASN A 108 0.94 18.78 -12.37
CA ASN A 108 2.15 18.12 -11.89
C ASN A 108 3.40 18.66 -12.59
N ASN A 109 3.38 18.84 -13.91
CA ASN A 109 4.48 19.42 -14.68
C ASN A 109 4.81 20.85 -14.22
N ALA A 110 3.78 21.66 -13.96
CA ALA A 110 3.97 23.01 -13.42
C ALA A 110 4.57 22.97 -12.00
N LEU A 111 4.05 22.09 -11.14
CA LEU A 111 4.56 21.86 -9.78
C LEU A 111 6.02 21.40 -9.79
N ASN A 112 6.38 20.43 -10.64
CA ASN A 112 7.74 19.92 -10.79
C ASN A 112 8.70 21.01 -11.26
N LYS A 113 8.30 21.80 -12.25
CA LYS A 113 9.06 22.96 -12.73
C LYS A 113 9.37 23.94 -11.59
N TYR A 114 8.37 24.28 -10.76
CA TYR A 114 8.58 25.21 -9.65
C TYR A 114 9.30 24.58 -8.46
N THR A 115 9.10 23.29 -8.20
CA THR A 115 9.83 22.54 -7.19
C THR A 115 11.31 22.51 -7.50
N LYS A 116 11.67 22.16 -8.74
CA LYS A 116 13.05 22.20 -9.25
C LYS A 116 13.67 23.58 -9.08
N LYS A 117 12.89 24.65 -9.29
CA LYS A 117 13.35 26.03 -9.21
C LYS A 117 13.51 26.54 -7.78
N TYR A 118 12.67 26.13 -6.83
CA TYR A 118 12.58 26.76 -5.52
C TYR A 118 12.97 25.88 -4.35
N LEU A 119 12.81 24.55 -4.47
CA LEU A 119 13.00 23.61 -3.36
C LEU A 119 14.21 22.69 -3.58
N LEU A 120 14.75 22.62 -4.80
CA LEU A 120 15.90 21.77 -5.11
C LEU A 120 17.24 22.34 -4.60
N HIS A 121 17.28 23.62 -4.23
CA HIS A 121 18.51 24.32 -3.85
C HIS A 121 19.15 23.82 -2.54
N ASP A 122 18.38 23.13 -1.69
CA ASP A 122 18.89 22.57 -0.42
C ASP A 122 19.51 21.16 -0.56
N ILE A 123 19.46 20.56 -1.75
CA ILE A 123 19.82 19.15 -1.99
C ILE A 123 21.22 18.97 -2.57
N ALA A 124 21.87 20.01 -3.12
CA ALA A 124 23.25 19.89 -3.60
C ALA A 124 24.28 19.60 -2.48
N LYS A 125 23.84 19.47 -1.22
CA LYS A 125 24.63 19.01 -0.07
C LYS A 125 24.34 17.56 0.34
N GLU A 126 23.41 16.85 -0.29
CA GLU A 126 23.34 15.39 -0.18
C GLU A 126 24.60 14.82 -0.82
N LYS A 127 25.57 14.52 0.05
CA LYS A 127 26.83 13.87 -0.30
C LYS A 127 26.52 12.62 -1.11
N THR A 128 27.35 12.37 -2.12
CA THR A 128 27.52 11.03 -2.70
C THR A 128 27.47 9.98 -1.60
N PRO A 129 26.73 8.86 -1.77
CA PRO A 129 26.65 7.82 -0.76
C PRO A 129 28.08 7.41 -0.41
N ASP A 130 28.48 7.75 0.81
CA ASP A 130 29.75 7.34 1.36
C ASP A 130 29.62 5.85 1.66
N MET A 131 30.20 5.02 0.80
CA MET A 131 30.13 3.57 0.91
C MET A 131 30.75 3.07 2.22
N ASP A 132 31.55 3.89 2.90
CA ASP A 132 32.19 3.58 4.17
C ASP A 132 31.41 4.12 5.39
N LYS A 133 30.27 4.79 5.19
CA LYS A 133 29.44 5.27 6.31
C LYS A 133 28.74 4.10 6.99
N GLU A 134 28.84 4.06 8.32
CA GLU A 134 28.10 3.13 9.15
C GLU A 134 26.58 3.31 8.92
N LYS A 135 25.90 2.20 8.60
CA LYS A 135 24.46 2.21 8.33
C LYS A 135 23.67 2.54 9.59
N THR A 136 22.69 3.42 9.45
CA THR A 136 21.82 3.90 10.53
C THR A 136 20.49 3.14 10.58
N ILE A 137 19.70 3.38 11.64
CA ILE A 137 18.33 2.85 11.75
C ILE A 137 17.45 3.35 10.59
N GLU A 138 17.61 4.61 10.17
CA GLU A 138 16.84 5.14 9.03
C GLU A 138 17.27 4.46 7.72
N ASP A 139 18.56 4.15 7.56
CA ASP A 139 19.03 3.34 6.42
C ASP A 139 18.42 1.93 6.47
N ALA A 140 18.19 1.36 7.66
CA ALA A 140 17.53 0.06 7.80
C ALA A 140 16.07 0.13 7.36
N TYR A 141 15.34 1.18 7.74
CA TYR A 141 13.95 1.39 7.32
C TYR A 141 13.82 1.68 5.82
N LEU A 142 14.78 2.40 5.23
CA LEU A 142 14.81 2.57 3.78
C LEU A 142 15.12 1.24 3.06
N ASP A 143 16.03 0.42 3.60
CA ASP A 143 16.37 -0.90 3.06
C ASP A 143 15.18 -1.90 3.14
N THR A 144 14.17 -1.68 4.00
CA THR A 144 12.96 -2.52 4.05
C THR A 144 11.85 -2.08 3.10
N GLN A 145 12.02 -0.93 2.45
CA GLN A 145 11.03 -0.29 1.60
C GLN A 145 11.23 -0.61 0.11
N GLU A 146 12.06 -1.61 -0.23
CA GLU A 146 12.20 -2.07 -1.61
C GLU A 146 10.95 -2.85 -2.06
N ILE A 147 10.00 -2.17 -2.70
CA ILE A 147 8.94 -2.84 -3.46
C ILE A 147 9.54 -3.31 -4.76
N ILE A 148 9.39 -4.61 -5.06
CA ILE A 148 9.64 -5.15 -6.37
C ILE A 148 8.65 -4.51 -7.36
N THR A 149 9.08 -3.46 -8.06
CA THR A 149 8.27 -2.79 -9.09
C THR A 149 8.43 -3.43 -10.47
N ASN A 150 9.46 -4.26 -10.64
CA ASN A 150 9.70 -5.05 -11.83
C ASN A 150 10.31 -6.39 -11.43
N ILE A 151 9.82 -7.49 -12.02
CA ILE A 151 10.42 -8.81 -11.84
C ILE A 151 11.47 -8.96 -12.93
N LYS A 152 12.75 -8.99 -12.55
CA LYS A 152 13.82 -9.37 -13.47
C LYS A 152 13.72 -10.87 -13.73
N TRP A 153 13.11 -11.23 -14.85
CA TRP A 153 12.92 -12.61 -15.25
C TRP A 153 14.26 -13.24 -15.68
N ASP A 154 14.61 -14.36 -15.07
CA ASP A 154 15.85 -15.10 -15.33
C ASP A 154 15.58 -16.61 -15.43
N GLU A 155 16.61 -17.38 -15.79
CA GLU A 155 16.52 -18.83 -15.96
C GLU A 155 16.08 -19.55 -14.67
N LYS A 156 16.51 -19.06 -13.51
CA LYS A 156 16.15 -19.67 -12.22
C LYS A 156 14.68 -19.47 -11.89
N LYS A 157 14.14 -18.27 -12.12
CA LYS A 157 12.70 -17.98 -11.97
C LYS A 157 11.88 -18.80 -12.95
N ALA A 158 12.36 -18.98 -14.18
CA ALA A 158 11.73 -19.86 -15.16
C ALA A 158 11.71 -21.34 -14.70
N ASP A 159 12.81 -21.83 -14.11
CA ASP A 159 12.88 -23.19 -13.56
C ASP A 159 11.94 -23.39 -12.38
N ILE A 160 11.85 -22.41 -11.47
CA ILE A 160 10.90 -22.41 -10.34
C ILE A 160 9.46 -22.44 -10.86
N GLN A 161 9.11 -21.57 -11.81
CA GLN A 161 7.77 -21.52 -12.39
C GLN A 161 7.42 -22.85 -13.07
N LYS A 162 8.36 -23.44 -13.82
CA LYS A 162 8.18 -24.74 -14.48
C LYS A 162 7.97 -25.87 -13.49
N LEU A 163 8.74 -25.91 -12.39
CA LEU A 163 8.58 -26.89 -11.32
C LEU A 163 7.22 -26.71 -10.62
N GLN A 164 6.83 -25.48 -10.34
CA GLN A 164 5.53 -25.16 -9.74
C GLN A 164 4.37 -25.59 -10.64
N MET A 165 4.47 -25.40 -11.95
CA MET A 165 3.49 -25.90 -12.92
C MET A 165 3.45 -27.44 -12.94
N GLN A 166 4.61 -28.11 -12.89
CA GLN A 166 4.65 -29.58 -12.82
C GLN A 166 3.95 -30.13 -11.58
N ASN A 167 4.16 -29.51 -10.42
CA ASN A 167 3.50 -29.89 -9.17
C ASN A 167 1.97 -29.76 -9.29
N LEU A 168 1.51 -28.64 -9.85
CA LEU A 168 0.08 -28.36 -10.04
C LEU A 168 -0.60 -29.32 -11.01
N LYS A 169 0.12 -29.87 -12.00
CA LYS A 169 -0.43 -30.80 -13.00
C LYS A 169 -1.11 -32.03 -12.40
N SER A 170 -0.63 -32.48 -11.25
CA SER A 170 -1.19 -33.66 -10.55
C SER A 170 -2.40 -33.33 -9.67
N ILE A 171 -2.65 -32.04 -9.42
CA ILE A 171 -3.65 -31.54 -8.47
C ILE A 171 -4.83 -30.93 -9.22
N LEU A 172 -4.55 -30.13 -10.25
CA LEU A 172 -5.56 -29.43 -11.02
C LEU A 172 -6.29 -30.37 -11.99
N SER A 173 -7.55 -30.04 -12.28
CA SER A 173 -8.30 -30.65 -13.38
C SER A 173 -7.58 -30.41 -14.71
N LYS A 174 -7.81 -31.27 -15.70
CA LYS A 174 -7.18 -31.10 -17.04
C LYS A 174 -7.52 -29.76 -17.68
N GLU A 175 -8.74 -29.29 -17.48
CA GLU A 175 -9.23 -28.02 -18.02
C GLU A 175 -8.58 -26.84 -17.30
N ASP A 176 -8.62 -26.82 -15.96
CA ASP A 176 -7.99 -25.76 -15.17
C ASP A 176 -6.48 -25.68 -15.40
N TYR A 177 -5.80 -26.81 -15.51
CA TYR A 177 -4.37 -26.85 -15.83
C TYR A 177 -4.06 -26.25 -17.20
N ALA A 178 -4.89 -26.55 -18.21
CA ALA A 178 -4.74 -25.99 -19.55
C ALA A 178 -4.96 -24.47 -19.55
N SER A 179 -6.02 -23.99 -18.90
CA SER A 179 -6.28 -22.55 -18.74
C SER A 179 -5.18 -21.84 -17.97
N LEU A 180 -4.68 -22.43 -16.88
CA LEU A 180 -3.55 -21.86 -16.14
C LEU A 180 -2.30 -21.77 -17.01
N THR A 181 -2.02 -22.80 -17.82
CA THR A 181 -0.88 -22.78 -18.75
C THR A 181 -0.99 -21.63 -19.75
N GLU A 182 -2.16 -21.42 -20.36
CA GLU A 182 -2.40 -20.30 -21.29
C GLU A 182 -2.22 -18.93 -20.62
N ILE A 183 -2.69 -18.78 -19.37
CA ILE A 183 -2.50 -17.56 -18.59
C ILE A 183 -1.02 -17.31 -18.31
N ILE A 184 -0.26 -18.35 -17.92
CA ILE A 184 1.17 -18.25 -17.62
C ILE A 184 1.97 -17.95 -18.89
N ASP A 185 1.66 -18.59 -20.01
CA ASP A 185 2.32 -18.32 -21.30
C ASP A 185 2.09 -16.86 -21.73
N THR A 186 0.85 -16.38 -21.60
CA THR A 186 0.50 -14.98 -21.86
C THR A 186 1.27 -14.03 -20.94
N MET A 187 1.25 -14.29 -19.63
CA MET A 187 1.96 -13.50 -18.62
C MET A 187 3.45 -13.39 -18.93
N ASN A 188 4.10 -14.50 -19.26
CA ASN A 188 5.52 -14.55 -19.59
C ASN A 188 5.82 -13.75 -20.87
N SER A 189 4.95 -13.85 -21.89
CA SER A 189 5.13 -13.14 -23.16
C SER A 189 4.94 -11.61 -23.04
N GLU A 190 4.06 -11.19 -22.13
CA GLU A 190 3.73 -9.78 -21.89
C GLU A 190 4.52 -9.17 -20.72
N GLU A 191 5.33 -9.97 -20.04
CA GLU A 191 6.05 -9.61 -18.80
C GLU A 191 5.11 -9.05 -17.71
N SER A 192 3.86 -9.53 -17.64
CA SER A 192 2.80 -8.96 -16.80
C SER A 192 2.73 -9.55 -15.39
N TYR A 193 3.88 -9.94 -14.82
CA TYR A 193 4.05 -10.72 -13.59
C TYR A 193 3.45 -10.08 -12.33
N LEU A 194 3.36 -8.75 -12.28
CA LEU A 194 2.89 -8.00 -11.12
C LEU A 194 1.50 -7.36 -11.33
N THR A 195 0.84 -7.65 -12.45
CA THR A 195 -0.43 -7.01 -12.77
C THR A 195 -1.59 -7.68 -12.04
N ALA A 196 -2.48 -6.86 -11.47
CA ALA A 196 -3.69 -7.31 -10.78
C ALA A 196 -4.55 -8.24 -11.66
N SER A 197 -4.71 -7.91 -12.94
CA SER A 197 -5.46 -8.72 -13.91
C SER A 197 -4.88 -10.13 -14.06
N THR A 198 -3.57 -10.27 -14.16
CA THR A 198 -2.91 -11.57 -14.24
C THR A 198 -3.07 -12.36 -12.93
N HIS A 199 -2.86 -11.71 -11.78
CA HIS A 199 -3.05 -12.35 -10.47
C HIS A 199 -4.48 -12.85 -10.28
N GLN A 200 -5.47 -12.05 -10.67
CA GLN A 200 -6.90 -12.40 -10.64
C GLN A 200 -7.21 -13.63 -11.48
N LYS A 201 -6.70 -13.68 -12.72
CA LYS A 201 -6.89 -14.84 -13.60
C LYS A 201 -6.30 -16.11 -13.00
N ILE A 202 -5.07 -16.04 -12.47
CA ILE A 202 -4.42 -17.18 -11.82
C ILE A 202 -5.22 -17.63 -10.59
N LEU A 203 -5.56 -16.71 -9.69
CA LEU A 203 -6.29 -17.03 -8.45
C LEU A 203 -7.71 -17.52 -8.70
N SER A 204 -8.36 -17.11 -9.79
CA SER A 204 -9.68 -17.64 -10.18
C SER A 204 -9.66 -19.15 -10.43
N ILE A 205 -8.49 -19.70 -10.73
CA ILE A 205 -8.25 -21.14 -10.88
C ILE A 205 -7.81 -21.72 -9.54
N LEU A 206 -6.75 -21.18 -8.93
CA LEU A 206 -6.13 -21.77 -7.74
C LEU A 206 -7.09 -21.83 -6.54
N LEU A 207 -7.91 -20.80 -6.32
CA LEU A 207 -8.85 -20.73 -5.19
C LEU A 207 -9.99 -21.76 -5.27
N LYS A 208 -10.16 -22.46 -6.39
CA LYS A 208 -11.09 -23.62 -6.49
C LYS A 208 -10.58 -24.82 -5.66
N TYR A 209 -9.29 -24.86 -5.35
CA TYR A 209 -8.60 -25.97 -4.69
C TYR A 209 -8.24 -25.55 -3.26
N THR A 210 -9.01 -26.05 -2.30
CA THR A 210 -8.93 -25.60 -0.88
C THR A 210 -7.78 -26.20 -0.09
N ASP A 211 -7.06 -27.15 -0.67
CA ASP A 211 -5.96 -27.89 -0.04
C ASP A 211 -4.57 -27.43 -0.50
N ILE A 212 -4.49 -26.33 -1.25
CA ILE A 212 -3.25 -25.70 -1.69
C ILE A 212 -3.20 -24.23 -1.27
N ASP A 213 -1.99 -23.72 -1.05
CA ASP A 213 -1.75 -22.33 -0.68
C ASP A 213 -1.67 -21.43 -1.92
N SER A 214 -2.83 -21.04 -2.42
CA SER A 214 -3.00 -20.33 -3.69
C SER A 214 -2.11 -19.08 -3.83
N TYR A 215 -1.95 -18.32 -2.75
CA TYR A 215 -1.18 -17.07 -2.77
C TYR A 215 0.34 -17.28 -2.73
N LEU A 216 0.83 -18.31 -2.05
CA LEU A 216 2.24 -18.69 -2.08
C LEU A 216 2.62 -19.26 -3.45
N ILE A 217 1.73 -20.06 -4.04
CA ILE A 217 1.88 -20.59 -5.39
C ILE A 217 1.88 -19.46 -6.42
N LEU A 218 0.96 -18.49 -6.31
CA LEU A 218 0.98 -17.29 -7.13
C LEU A 218 2.33 -16.56 -7.05
N GLY A 219 2.89 -16.41 -5.85
CA GLY A 219 4.21 -15.79 -5.65
C GLY A 219 5.32 -16.47 -6.46
N GLN A 220 5.38 -17.81 -6.42
CA GLN A 220 6.35 -18.58 -7.21
C GLN A 220 6.08 -18.52 -8.72
N LEU A 221 4.82 -18.60 -9.14
CA LEU A 221 4.44 -18.52 -10.56
C LEU A 221 4.81 -17.16 -11.17
N CYS A 222 4.69 -16.08 -10.40
CA CYS A 222 5.04 -14.72 -10.82
C CYS A 222 6.52 -14.37 -10.58
N GLY A 223 7.34 -15.32 -10.13
CA GLY A 223 8.77 -15.12 -9.91
C GLY A 223 9.12 -14.16 -8.77
N LYS A 224 8.21 -13.95 -7.80
CA LYS A 224 8.43 -13.06 -6.66
C LYS A 224 9.47 -13.59 -5.68
N PHE A 225 9.45 -14.89 -5.43
CA PHE A 225 10.36 -15.55 -4.51
C PHE A 225 10.35 -17.07 -4.73
N LYS A 226 11.39 -17.75 -4.25
CA LYS A 226 11.45 -19.21 -4.09
C LYS A 226 11.17 -19.56 -2.64
N ILE A 227 10.27 -20.52 -2.39
CA ILE A 227 10.08 -21.05 -1.04
C ILE A 227 11.13 -22.12 -0.76
N LEU A 228 11.88 -21.96 0.33
CA LEU A 228 12.97 -22.85 0.73
C LEU A 228 12.53 -23.85 1.79
N ALA A 229 11.65 -23.45 2.71
CA ALA A 229 11.16 -24.31 3.79
C ALA A 229 9.85 -23.76 4.38
N TYR A 230 9.06 -24.63 4.99
CA TYR A 230 7.85 -24.27 5.73
C TYR A 230 7.86 -24.91 7.12
N TYR A 231 7.41 -24.15 8.12
CA TYR A 231 7.46 -24.51 9.52
C TYR A 231 6.16 -24.15 10.24
N GLU A 232 5.75 -25.02 11.16
CA GLU A 232 4.67 -24.76 12.12
C GLU A 232 5.20 -24.90 13.55
N ILE A 233 4.53 -24.22 14.49
CA ILE A 233 4.84 -24.34 15.92
C ILE A 233 3.84 -25.33 16.53
N GLU A 234 4.35 -26.50 16.91
CA GLU A 234 3.58 -27.56 17.56
C GLU A 234 4.10 -27.79 18.97
N ASN A 235 3.27 -27.57 19.99
CA ASN A 235 3.63 -27.75 21.40
C ASN A 235 4.93 -27.02 21.79
N GLY A 236 5.14 -25.81 21.27
CA GLY A 236 6.34 -25.00 21.52
C GLY A 236 7.59 -25.42 20.72
N SER A 237 7.49 -26.42 19.85
CA SER A 237 8.58 -26.85 18.96
C SER A 237 8.37 -26.36 17.53
N ILE A 238 9.43 -25.89 16.88
CA ILE A 238 9.42 -25.54 15.44
C ILE A 238 9.59 -26.81 14.63
N VAL A 239 8.54 -27.21 13.90
CA VAL A 239 8.48 -28.45 13.12
C VAL A 239 8.38 -28.11 11.64
N GLN A 240 9.28 -28.68 10.84
CA GLN A 240 9.19 -28.55 9.38
C GLN A 240 7.99 -29.33 8.85
N LYS A 241 7.25 -28.72 7.93
CA LYS A 241 6.07 -29.30 7.28
C LYS A 241 6.20 -29.16 5.77
N GLU A 242 5.45 -29.98 5.05
CA GLU A 242 5.32 -29.87 3.60
C GLU A 242 4.10 -29.02 3.25
N LEU A 243 4.24 -28.18 2.22
CA LEU A 243 3.13 -27.45 1.61
C LEU A 243 2.70 -28.19 0.35
N LYS A 244 1.41 -28.46 0.21
CA LYS A 244 0.89 -29.16 -0.97
C LYS A 244 1.17 -28.32 -2.23
N ALA A 245 1.57 -28.99 -3.31
CA ALA A 245 1.96 -28.39 -4.58
C ALA A 245 3.26 -27.56 -4.58
N ILE A 246 3.98 -27.46 -3.46
CA ILE A 246 5.22 -26.68 -3.36
C ILE A 246 6.37 -27.62 -3.03
N THR A 247 7.36 -27.65 -3.92
CA THR A 247 8.59 -28.41 -3.70
C THR A 247 9.59 -27.52 -2.97
N THR A 248 10.14 -28.01 -1.87
CA THR A 248 11.21 -27.35 -1.12
C THR A 248 12.53 -28.11 -1.31
N ASP A 249 13.65 -27.42 -1.11
CA ASP A 249 14.97 -28.03 -1.23
C ASP A 249 15.24 -28.98 -0.05
N ASN A 250 16.13 -29.96 -0.27
CA ASN A 250 16.68 -30.74 0.85
C ASN A 250 17.59 -29.84 1.69
N LEU A 251 17.18 -29.57 2.93
CA LEU A 251 17.90 -28.67 3.82
C LEU A 251 19.19 -29.31 4.35
N SER A 252 20.30 -28.57 4.28
CA SER A 252 21.49 -28.93 5.04
C SER A 252 21.25 -28.72 6.55
N THR A 253 22.03 -29.37 7.41
CA THR A 253 21.94 -29.14 8.87
C THR A 253 22.21 -27.69 9.25
N SER A 254 23.05 -26.99 8.48
CA SER A 254 23.34 -25.57 8.71
C SER A 254 22.14 -24.69 8.35
N ASP A 255 21.50 -24.97 7.21
CA ASP A 255 20.34 -24.20 6.75
C ASP A 255 19.14 -24.41 7.66
N ASP A 256 18.84 -25.66 8.03
CA ASP A 256 17.75 -25.95 8.97
C ASP A 256 17.96 -25.24 10.32
N LYS A 257 19.21 -25.19 10.83
CA LYS A 257 19.54 -24.44 12.05
C LYS A 257 19.33 -22.94 11.87
N LYS A 258 19.82 -22.36 10.77
CA LYS A 258 19.64 -20.94 10.44
C LYS A 258 18.16 -20.59 10.37
N TYR A 259 17.40 -21.39 9.64
CA TYR A 259 15.97 -21.18 9.38
C TYR A 259 15.17 -21.26 10.67
N LYS A 260 15.40 -22.30 11.49
CA LYS A 260 14.78 -22.40 12.80
C LYS A 260 15.12 -21.22 13.71
N ASN A 261 16.33 -20.66 13.62
CA ASN A 261 16.66 -19.46 14.39
C ASN A 261 15.84 -18.24 13.94
N LEU A 262 15.74 -18.00 12.63
CA LEU A 262 14.92 -16.92 12.08
C LEU A 262 13.44 -17.09 12.45
N ILE A 263 12.89 -18.30 12.33
CA ILE A 263 11.51 -18.61 12.74
C ILE A 263 11.32 -18.40 14.24
N ASN A 264 12.28 -18.81 15.07
CA ASN A 264 12.23 -18.59 16.50
C ASN A 264 12.23 -17.09 16.84
N MET A 265 13.03 -16.29 16.14
CA MET A 265 13.01 -14.84 16.32
C MET A 265 11.66 -14.22 15.90
N GLN A 266 11.09 -14.63 14.76
CA GLN A 266 9.77 -14.16 14.33
C GLN A 266 8.67 -14.57 15.33
N SER A 267 8.70 -15.81 15.82
CA SER A 267 7.69 -16.33 16.73
C SER A 267 7.74 -15.67 18.11
N LEU A 268 8.95 -15.43 18.63
CA LEU A 268 9.15 -14.69 19.88
C LEU A 268 8.77 -13.22 19.73
N LEU A 269 9.16 -12.57 18.62
CA LEU A 269 8.81 -11.18 18.34
C LEU A 269 7.28 -11.01 18.33
N LEU A 270 6.58 -11.93 17.68
CA LEU A 270 5.13 -11.94 17.56
C LEU A 270 4.45 -12.82 18.63
N ASP A 271 5.11 -13.10 19.76
CA ASP A 271 4.56 -14.00 20.76
C ASP A 271 3.17 -13.55 21.24
N VAL A 272 2.25 -14.52 21.38
CA VAL A 272 0.80 -14.35 21.64
C VAL A 272 0.04 -13.60 20.53
N ILE A 273 0.71 -12.83 19.67
CA ILE A 273 0.13 -12.11 18.53
C ILE A 273 -0.01 -13.06 17.33
N TYR A 274 1.03 -13.84 17.02
CA TYR A 274 1.08 -14.67 15.81
C TYR A 274 -0.11 -15.63 15.66
N PRO A 275 -0.64 -16.32 16.70
CA PRO A 275 -1.72 -17.29 16.52
C PRO A 275 -3.02 -16.66 16.02
N LYS A 276 -3.19 -15.35 16.22
CA LYS A 276 -4.34 -14.59 15.73
C LYS A 276 -4.27 -14.34 14.21
N TYR A 277 -3.08 -14.17 13.67
CA TYR A 277 -2.87 -13.67 12.30
C TYR A 277 -2.24 -14.71 11.37
N PHE A 278 -1.41 -15.61 11.88
CA PHE A 278 -0.57 -16.51 11.10
C PHE A 278 -0.75 -17.98 11.52
N LYS A 279 -0.79 -18.88 10.54
CA LYS A 279 -0.84 -20.33 10.69
C LYS A 279 0.54 -20.92 10.92
N GLY A 280 1.50 -20.49 10.11
CA GLY A 280 2.87 -20.96 10.14
C GLY A 280 3.82 -19.95 9.52
N PHE A 281 5.07 -20.37 9.39
CA PHE A 281 6.14 -19.54 8.88
C PHE A 281 6.81 -20.22 7.70
N PHE A 282 7.30 -19.44 6.74
CA PHE A 282 8.09 -20.00 5.66
C PHE A 282 9.40 -19.22 5.49
N ILE A 283 10.39 -19.91 4.98
CA ILE A 283 11.64 -19.31 4.55
C ILE A 283 11.58 -19.19 3.04
N PHE A 284 11.95 -18.03 2.53
CA PHE A 284 12.08 -17.82 1.11
C PHE A 284 13.42 -17.19 0.76
N THR A 285 13.63 -17.03 -0.54
CA THR A 285 14.61 -16.09 -1.07
C THR A 285 14.13 -15.50 -2.38
N ASP A 286 14.40 -14.23 -2.61
CA ASP A 286 14.25 -13.59 -3.93
C ASP A 286 15.59 -13.46 -4.70
N GLU A 287 16.69 -13.92 -4.07
CA GLU A 287 18.10 -13.79 -4.52
C GLU A 287 18.63 -12.36 -4.67
N GLU A 288 17.80 -11.35 -4.44
CA GLU A 288 18.12 -9.93 -4.53
C GLU A 288 18.08 -9.33 -3.09
N LYS A 289 18.12 -8.00 -2.94
CA LYS A 289 17.93 -7.33 -1.63
C LYS A 289 16.50 -6.78 -1.49
N GLY A 290 15.55 -7.36 -2.22
CA GLY A 290 14.23 -6.78 -2.40
C GLY A 290 13.31 -7.05 -1.23
N LEU A 291 12.73 -8.25 -1.19
CA LEU A 291 11.65 -8.62 -0.29
C LEU A 291 12.20 -9.29 0.97
N LEU A 292 12.18 -8.60 2.11
CA LEU A 292 12.77 -9.11 3.35
C LEU A 292 11.84 -10.00 4.18
N ALA A 293 10.55 -9.66 4.17
CA ALA A 293 9.50 -10.41 4.84
C ALA A 293 8.26 -10.41 3.94
N TYR A 294 7.38 -11.38 4.14
CA TYR A 294 6.14 -11.46 3.36
C TYR A 294 5.00 -12.08 4.14
N ALA A 295 3.88 -11.39 4.26
CA ALA A 295 2.63 -11.99 4.72
C ALA A 295 1.78 -12.46 3.53
N SER A 296 1.24 -13.67 3.63
CA SER A 296 0.35 -14.26 2.62
C SER A 296 -0.93 -14.78 3.22
N ASP A 297 -2.00 -14.88 2.42
CA ASP A 297 -3.24 -15.63 2.73
C ASP A 297 -3.94 -15.27 4.07
N PHE A 298 -3.87 -14.00 4.45
CA PHE A 298 -4.61 -13.47 5.61
C PHE A 298 -6.02 -12.94 5.22
N GLN A 299 -6.44 -13.23 3.99
CA GLN A 299 -7.74 -12.86 3.44
C GLN A 299 -8.76 -13.99 3.68
N ASN A 300 -10.05 -13.73 3.43
CA ASN A 300 -11.09 -14.77 3.46
C ASN A 300 -11.25 -15.53 4.79
N LYS A 301 -10.99 -14.85 5.92
CA LYS A 301 -11.04 -15.39 7.29
C LYS A 301 -10.05 -16.54 7.55
N GLN A 302 -9.00 -16.66 6.76
CA GLN A 302 -7.92 -17.61 6.99
C GLN A 302 -6.77 -16.97 7.76
N ARG A 303 -6.03 -17.81 8.50
CA ARG A 303 -4.75 -17.43 9.11
C ARG A 303 -3.67 -17.60 8.04
N GLY A 304 -2.98 -16.51 7.77
CA GLY A 304 -1.98 -16.44 6.71
C GLY A 304 -0.64 -17.09 7.06
N TYR A 305 0.37 -16.83 6.26
CA TYR A 305 1.75 -17.24 6.52
C TYR A 305 2.64 -16.03 6.65
N LEU A 306 3.67 -16.13 7.49
CA LEU A 306 4.71 -15.11 7.59
C LEU A 306 6.04 -15.67 7.06
N GLY A 307 6.58 -14.99 6.07
CA GLY A 307 7.82 -15.31 5.39
C GLY A 307 8.96 -14.44 5.87
N ILE A 308 10.19 -14.95 5.80
CA ILE A 308 11.42 -14.17 5.90
C ILE A 308 12.42 -14.62 4.83
N ASP A 309 13.11 -13.66 4.22
CA ASP A 309 14.18 -13.96 3.27
C ASP A 309 15.44 -14.38 4.01
N SER A 310 15.84 -15.64 3.85
CA SER A 310 17.05 -16.11 4.50
C SER A 310 18.35 -15.54 3.91
N ALA A 311 18.37 -15.10 2.65
CA ALA A 311 19.56 -14.54 2.02
C ALA A 311 19.93 -13.17 2.62
N ASP A 312 18.94 -12.42 3.09
CA ASP A 312 19.11 -11.06 3.62
C ASP A 312 19.47 -10.98 5.11
N PHE A 313 19.41 -12.11 5.83
CA PHE A 313 19.74 -12.18 7.24
C PHE A 313 20.84 -13.21 7.53
N SER A 314 21.75 -12.80 8.41
CA SER A 314 22.76 -13.70 8.96
C SER A 314 22.13 -14.75 9.88
N SER A 315 22.86 -15.83 10.20
CA SER A 315 22.34 -16.88 11.09
C SER A 315 22.15 -16.41 12.53
N GLY A 316 22.75 -15.29 12.92
CA GLY A 316 22.59 -14.68 14.23
C GLY A 316 22.59 -13.18 13.99
N ILE A 317 21.41 -12.58 13.97
CA ILE A 317 21.22 -11.14 13.79
C ILE A 317 21.98 -10.44 14.92
N THR A 318 23.17 -9.91 14.61
CA THR A 318 24.20 -9.61 15.63
C THR A 318 24.38 -8.13 15.89
N ASN A 319 24.00 -7.27 14.94
CA ASN A 319 24.17 -5.82 15.04
C ASN A 319 22.83 -5.09 14.97
N ASP A 320 22.82 -3.85 15.47
CA ASP A 320 21.60 -3.04 15.60
C ASP A 320 20.94 -2.73 14.25
N PHE A 321 21.74 -2.64 13.18
CA PHE A 321 21.24 -2.45 11.82
C PHE A 321 20.44 -3.67 11.34
N GLU A 322 21.01 -4.89 11.43
CA GLU A 322 20.31 -6.13 11.07
C GLU A 322 19.08 -6.35 11.95
N LYS A 323 19.16 -6.05 13.26
CA LYS A 323 18.01 -6.12 14.18
C LYS A 323 16.89 -5.17 13.76
N SER A 324 17.23 -3.91 13.50
CA SER A 324 16.26 -2.89 13.09
C SER A 324 15.60 -3.26 11.76
N ARG A 325 16.39 -3.74 10.79
CA ARG A 325 15.92 -4.23 9.49
C ARG A 325 14.94 -5.40 9.69
N PHE A 326 15.33 -6.41 10.47
CA PHE A 326 14.48 -7.58 10.75
C PHE A 326 13.17 -7.19 11.45
N TYR A 327 13.24 -6.44 12.55
CA TYR A 327 12.05 -6.03 13.31
C TYR A 327 11.11 -5.20 12.44
N HIS A 328 11.63 -4.25 11.68
CA HIS A 328 10.82 -3.40 10.80
C HIS A 328 10.16 -4.20 9.68
N SER A 329 10.88 -5.10 9.00
CA SER A 329 10.28 -5.95 7.96
C SER A 329 9.14 -6.81 8.52
N VAL A 330 9.36 -7.50 9.64
CA VAL A 330 8.33 -8.37 10.23
C VAL A 330 7.12 -7.58 10.73
N ILE A 331 7.36 -6.43 11.36
CA ILE A 331 6.29 -5.58 11.89
C ILE A 331 5.52 -4.87 10.78
N SER A 332 6.17 -4.50 9.67
CA SER A 332 5.49 -3.94 8.49
C SER A 332 4.54 -4.95 7.88
N GLU A 333 4.91 -6.22 7.79
CA GLU A 333 4.01 -7.28 7.35
C GLU A 333 2.87 -7.52 8.33
N LEU A 334 3.12 -7.49 9.65
CA LEU A 334 2.03 -7.52 10.64
C LEU A 334 1.08 -6.33 10.47
N ALA A 335 1.61 -5.12 10.27
CA ALA A 335 0.81 -3.92 10.04
C ALA A 335 -0.06 -4.07 8.78
N ARG A 336 0.52 -4.56 7.67
CA ARG A 336 -0.20 -4.90 6.44
C ARG A 336 -1.35 -5.87 6.70
N VAL A 337 -1.13 -6.96 7.45
CA VAL A 337 -2.19 -7.92 7.81
C VAL A 337 -3.30 -7.27 8.63
N ILE A 338 -2.96 -6.41 9.59
CA ILE A 338 -3.96 -5.73 10.43
C ILE A 338 -4.78 -4.74 9.59
N LEU A 339 -4.12 -3.96 8.73
CA LEU A 339 -4.73 -2.89 7.93
C LEU A 339 -5.55 -3.41 6.74
N LEU A 340 -5.18 -4.57 6.20
CA LEU A 340 -5.82 -5.20 5.04
C LEU A 340 -6.62 -6.46 5.42
N GLY A 341 -6.76 -6.77 6.71
CA GLY A 341 -7.55 -7.91 7.15
C GLY A 341 -9.05 -7.76 6.86
N ASN A 342 -9.80 -8.85 6.97
CA ASN A 342 -11.26 -8.87 6.70
C ASN A 342 -12.08 -7.96 7.64
N ASP A 343 -11.50 -7.55 8.76
CA ASP A 343 -12.11 -6.56 9.64
C ASP A 343 -12.02 -5.14 9.07
N GLN A 344 -11.09 -4.89 8.16
CA GLN A 344 -10.84 -3.60 7.50
C GLN A 344 -11.39 -3.53 6.07
N VAL A 345 -11.24 -4.62 5.30
CA VAL A 345 -11.61 -4.69 3.88
C VAL A 345 -12.62 -5.81 3.64
N ASP A 346 -13.65 -5.53 2.84
CA ASP A 346 -14.70 -6.49 2.48
C ASP A 346 -14.42 -7.14 1.12
N TYR A 347 -13.54 -8.14 1.11
CA TYR A 347 -13.18 -8.91 -0.09
C TYR A 347 -14.34 -9.71 -0.68
N SER A 348 -15.44 -9.91 0.07
CA SER A 348 -16.60 -10.66 -0.44
C SER A 348 -17.40 -9.88 -1.48
N LYS A 349 -17.19 -8.57 -1.58
CA LYS A 349 -17.95 -7.67 -2.46
C LYS A 349 -17.39 -7.54 -3.87
N GLY A 350 -16.20 -8.07 -4.16
CA GLY A 350 -15.68 -8.05 -5.52
C GLY A 350 -14.95 -9.32 -5.89
N ASN A 351 -15.17 -9.74 -7.13
CA ASN A 351 -14.61 -10.97 -7.66
C ASN A 351 -13.11 -10.78 -7.91
N GLY A 352 -12.28 -11.61 -7.27
CA GLY A 352 -10.83 -11.66 -7.51
C GLY A 352 -10.02 -10.57 -6.81
N ILE A 353 -10.61 -9.79 -5.90
CA ILE A 353 -9.85 -8.76 -5.19
C ILE A 353 -8.90 -9.38 -4.19
N THR A 354 -7.68 -8.87 -4.15
CA THR A 354 -6.63 -9.34 -3.24
C THR A 354 -5.95 -8.18 -2.54
N ASP A 355 -5.11 -8.49 -1.55
CA ASP A 355 -4.33 -7.53 -0.79
C ASP A 355 -3.18 -6.96 -1.62
N SER A 356 -2.86 -7.59 -2.75
CA SER A 356 -1.89 -7.10 -3.72
C SER A 356 -2.47 -6.08 -4.70
N ASP A 357 -3.78 -5.84 -4.67
CA ASP A 357 -4.40 -4.78 -5.46
C ASP A 357 -3.98 -3.39 -4.97
N ASN A 358 -4.03 -2.41 -5.88
CA ASN A 358 -3.64 -1.04 -5.57
C ASN A 358 -4.64 -0.35 -4.64
N PHE A 359 -4.25 0.83 -4.14
CA PHE A 359 -5.05 1.61 -3.21
C PHE A 359 -6.44 1.94 -3.76
N ASP A 360 -6.56 2.34 -5.02
CA ASP A 360 -7.85 2.71 -5.62
C ASP A 360 -8.86 1.58 -5.59
N ILE A 361 -8.43 0.35 -5.89
CA ILE A 361 -9.30 -0.83 -5.82
C ILE A 361 -9.65 -1.09 -4.37
N ILE A 362 -8.67 -1.26 -3.47
CA ILE A 362 -8.93 -1.64 -2.08
C ILE A 362 -9.77 -0.59 -1.35
N ARG A 363 -9.59 0.71 -1.63
CA ARG A 363 -10.36 1.80 -1.03
C ARG A 363 -11.87 1.62 -1.26
N ILE A 364 -12.28 1.14 -2.43
CA ILE A 364 -13.70 0.90 -2.78
C ILE A 364 -14.32 -0.17 -1.87
N PHE A 365 -13.54 -1.17 -1.48
CA PHE A 365 -13.99 -2.32 -0.68
C PHE A 365 -13.66 -2.17 0.81
N SER A 366 -12.95 -1.12 1.19
CA SER A 366 -12.60 -0.82 2.57
C SER A 366 -13.84 -0.35 3.34
N LYS A 367 -13.97 -0.81 4.58
CA LYS A 367 -15.04 -0.34 5.47
C LYS A 367 -14.79 1.12 5.82
N LYS A 368 -15.86 1.91 5.96
CA LYS A 368 -15.76 3.35 6.24
C LYS A 368 -15.04 3.66 7.55
N ASP A 369 -15.17 2.79 8.54
CA ASP A 369 -14.54 2.85 9.84
C ASP A 369 -13.20 2.10 9.92
N SER A 370 -12.70 1.56 8.80
CA SER A 370 -11.36 0.97 8.76
C SER A 370 -10.27 2.01 9.07
N TYR A 371 -9.16 1.55 9.63
CA TYR A 371 -7.99 2.39 9.88
C TYR A 371 -7.49 3.03 8.58
N LEU A 372 -7.50 2.26 7.47
CA LEU A 372 -7.11 2.76 6.14
C LEU A 372 -7.95 3.95 5.73
N MET A 373 -9.28 3.86 5.81
CA MET A 373 -10.15 4.95 5.40
C MET A 373 -10.08 6.15 6.35
N GLN A 374 -9.99 5.90 7.66
CA GLN A 374 -9.82 6.98 8.64
C GLN A 374 -8.49 7.73 8.46
N PHE A 375 -7.40 7.00 8.19
CA PHE A 375 -6.08 7.55 7.94
C PHE A 375 -6.04 8.33 6.63
N TYR A 376 -6.57 7.73 5.55
CA TYR A 376 -6.70 8.38 4.26
C TYR A 376 -7.46 9.69 4.40
N ASN A 377 -8.71 9.66 4.88
CA ASN A 377 -9.54 10.86 4.99
C ASN A 377 -8.93 11.97 5.88
N ARG A 378 -8.04 11.62 6.82
CA ARG A 378 -7.42 12.58 7.73
C ARG A 378 -6.13 13.19 7.18
N PHE A 379 -5.33 12.42 6.46
CA PHE A 379 -3.98 12.82 6.06
C PHE A 379 -3.75 12.89 4.56
N TRP A 380 -4.69 12.37 3.78
CA TRP A 380 -4.70 12.36 2.32
C TRP A 380 -6.04 12.92 1.83
N ASP A 381 -5.99 13.91 0.95
CA ASP A 381 -7.16 14.28 0.15
C ASP A 381 -7.05 13.67 -1.26
N ASP A 382 -8.17 13.56 -1.97
CA ASP A 382 -8.21 12.98 -3.31
C ASP A 382 -7.23 13.68 -4.27
N MET A 383 -7.08 15.01 -4.19
CA MET A 383 -6.22 15.74 -5.12
C MET A 383 -4.73 15.54 -4.81
N LEU A 384 -4.36 15.50 -3.52
CA LEU A 384 -3.00 15.16 -3.08
C LEU A 384 -2.62 13.75 -3.54
N TYR A 385 -3.54 12.80 -3.40
CA TYR A 385 -3.34 11.43 -3.90
C TYR A 385 -3.16 11.41 -5.42
N GLN A 386 -3.98 12.14 -6.18
CA GLN A 386 -3.81 12.23 -7.64
C GLN A 386 -2.47 12.87 -8.04
N ASP A 387 -2.00 13.91 -7.34
CA ASP A 387 -0.68 14.50 -7.61
C ASP A 387 0.46 13.51 -7.31
N SER A 388 0.36 12.77 -6.19
CA SER A 388 1.30 11.69 -5.86
C SER A 388 1.32 10.61 -6.94
N PHE A 389 0.13 10.14 -7.34
CA PHE A 389 -0.04 9.10 -8.33
C PHE A 389 0.58 9.51 -9.67
N VAL A 390 0.26 10.71 -10.17
CA VAL A 390 0.85 11.25 -11.42
C VAL A 390 2.37 11.39 -11.29
N SER A 391 2.86 11.86 -10.13
CA SER A 391 4.31 11.92 -9.87
C SER A 391 4.96 10.54 -9.94
N SER A 392 4.26 9.49 -9.51
CA SER A 392 4.78 8.13 -9.46
C SER A 392 4.91 7.46 -10.83
N ILE A 393 4.09 7.85 -11.81
CA ILE A 393 4.06 7.34 -13.18
C ILE A 393 4.67 8.31 -14.21
N SER A 394 5.20 9.44 -13.75
CA SER A 394 5.80 10.47 -14.61
C SER A 394 7.05 9.94 -15.32
N THR A 395 7.33 10.48 -16.51
CA THR A 395 8.58 10.20 -17.23
C THR A 395 9.75 11.06 -16.76
N ASP A 396 9.52 12.07 -15.91
CA ASP A 396 10.58 12.79 -15.20
C ASP A 396 11.06 11.94 -14.02
N GLU A 397 12.31 11.49 -14.08
CA GLU A 397 12.93 10.64 -13.06
C GLU A 397 12.91 11.27 -11.65
N ASN A 398 12.78 12.59 -11.54
CA ASN A 398 12.75 13.31 -10.26
C ASN A 398 11.34 13.65 -9.78
N ALA A 399 10.28 13.26 -10.50
CA ALA A 399 8.91 13.65 -10.16
C ALA A 399 8.49 13.21 -8.76
N LYS A 400 8.83 11.98 -8.35
CA LYS A 400 8.58 11.45 -6.99
C LYS A 400 9.31 12.28 -5.93
N LYS A 401 10.60 12.54 -6.15
CA LYS A 401 11.40 13.43 -5.30
C LYS A 401 10.79 14.83 -5.20
N TYR A 402 10.34 15.40 -6.31
CA TYR A 402 9.71 16.73 -6.30
C TYR A 402 8.40 16.74 -5.51
N PHE A 403 7.55 15.71 -5.65
CA PHE A 403 6.37 15.56 -4.81
C PHE A 403 6.76 15.53 -3.32
N PHE A 404 7.71 14.66 -2.95
CA PHE A 404 8.19 14.59 -1.57
C PHE A 404 8.71 15.93 -1.05
N LEU A 405 9.47 16.69 -1.84
CA LEU A 405 9.99 18.00 -1.39
C LEU A 405 8.88 19.01 -1.09
N ARG A 406 7.82 19.02 -1.89
CA ARG A 406 6.62 19.83 -1.61
C ARG A 406 5.94 19.40 -0.31
N HIS A 407 6.01 18.11 0.03
CA HIS A 407 5.28 17.49 1.14
C HIS A 407 6.19 16.89 2.23
N SER A 408 7.38 17.47 2.44
CA SER A 408 8.41 16.94 3.35
C SER A 408 8.06 17.06 4.84
N ARG A 409 7.01 17.81 5.17
CA ARG A 409 6.45 17.91 6.54
C ARG A 409 5.33 16.90 6.78
N GLU A 410 4.77 16.38 5.70
CA GLU A 410 3.66 15.47 5.66
C GLU A 410 4.13 14.01 5.58
N PHE A 411 5.28 13.75 4.94
CA PHE A 411 5.83 12.40 4.76
C PHE A 411 7.17 12.20 5.46
N LEU A 412 7.41 10.97 5.94
CA LEU A 412 8.67 10.60 6.59
C LEU A 412 9.84 10.58 5.60
N ASN A 413 9.60 10.07 4.39
CA ASN A 413 10.58 9.97 3.32
C ASN A 413 9.88 9.92 1.93
N GLU A 414 10.67 9.90 0.85
CA GLU A 414 10.16 9.84 -0.53
C GLU A 414 9.42 8.53 -0.84
N TYR A 415 9.76 7.43 -0.18
CA TYR A 415 9.10 6.15 -0.42
C TYR A 415 7.63 6.19 0.03
N VAL A 416 7.39 6.62 1.27
CA VAL A 416 6.02 6.66 1.83
C VAL A 416 5.15 7.72 1.19
N SER A 417 5.74 8.74 0.56
CA SER A 417 4.97 9.76 -0.13
C SER A 417 4.33 9.27 -1.42
N GLN A 418 4.64 8.06 -1.92
CA GLN A 418 4.17 7.58 -3.22
C GLN A 418 2.72 7.11 -3.22
N ASP A 419 2.23 6.54 -2.12
CA ASP A 419 0.84 6.12 -2.02
C ASP A 419 0.38 5.98 -0.54
N PRO A 420 -0.94 6.00 -0.28
CA PRO A 420 -1.46 5.91 1.07
C PRO A 420 -1.15 4.58 1.79
N PHE A 421 -0.93 3.48 1.08
CA PHE A 421 -0.60 2.20 1.72
C PHE A 421 0.80 2.22 2.33
N ARG A 422 1.79 2.71 1.59
CA ARG A 422 3.16 2.82 2.11
C ARG A 422 3.19 3.72 3.33
N ASP A 423 2.48 4.84 3.27
CA ASP A 423 2.40 5.81 4.36
C ASP A 423 1.76 5.26 5.63
N ILE A 424 0.61 4.58 5.51
CA ILE A 424 -0.05 4.02 6.69
C ILE A 424 0.70 2.82 7.27
N ILE A 425 1.28 1.94 6.43
CA ILE A 425 2.04 0.77 6.89
C ILE A 425 3.30 1.23 7.62
N GLU A 426 4.06 2.17 7.04
CA GLU A 426 5.25 2.72 7.70
C GLU A 426 4.88 3.43 9.01
N SER A 427 3.83 4.26 8.99
CA SER A 427 3.37 4.97 10.18
C SER A 427 2.96 4.00 11.29
N MET A 428 2.34 2.87 10.95
CA MET A 428 1.95 1.83 11.90
C MET A 428 3.17 1.05 12.41
N ALA A 429 4.12 0.73 11.53
CA ALA A 429 5.36 0.06 11.91
C ALA A 429 6.18 0.91 12.89
N ARG A 430 6.34 2.22 12.61
CA ARG A 430 6.95 3.16 13.56
C ARG A 430 6.13 3.35 14.82
N PHE A 431 4.79 3.35 14.73
CA PHE A 431 3.96 3.33 15.92
C PHE A 431 4.27 2.13 16.81
N MET A 432 4.47 0.93 16.25
CA MET A 432 4.78 -0.27 17.03
C MET A 432 6.20 -0.25 17.60
N LEU A 433 7.18 0.18 16.80
CA LEU A 433 8.61 0.14 17.14
C LEU A 433 9.10 1.30 18.00
N GLU A 434 8.63 2.51 17.73
CA GLU A 434 9.22 3.73 18.27
C GLU A 434 8.44 4.29 19.47
N LYS A 435 9.04 5.21 20.21
CA LYS A 435 8.34 5.98 21.24
C LYS A 435 7.34 6.94 20.59
N LYS A 436 6.28 7.31 21.31
CA LYS A 436 5.30 8.29 20.84
C LYS A 436 6.02 9.61 20.49
N PRO A 437 5.96 10.08 19.24
CA PRO A 437 6.63 11.32 18.86
C PRO A 437 5.92 12.54 19.47
N LEU A 438 6.69 13.56 19.85
CA LEU A 438 6.22 14.80 20.48
C LEU A 438 6.11 15.96 19.48
N GLU A 439 6.75 15.81 18.33
CA GLU A 439 6.86 16.77 17.25
C GLU A 439 5.48 17.05 16.62
N VAL A 440 5.22 18.31 16.29
CA VAL A 440 3.88 18.75 15.84
C VAL A 440 3.61 18.53 14.34
N GLU A 441 4.63 18.18 13.57
CA GLU A 441 4.53 18.01 12.10
C GLU A 441 3.61 16.84 11.73
N GLN A 442 2.96 16.93 10.56
CA GLN A 442 1.92 15.98 10.15
C GLN A 442 2.46 14.55 10.02
N LYS A 443 3.70 14.35 9.55
CA LYS A 443 4.33 13.01 9.50
C LYS A 443 4.36 12.31 10.87
N TYR A 444 4.51 13.06 11.97
CA TYR A 444 4.47 12.50 13.32
C TYR A 444 3.04 12.37 13.88
N GLN A 445 2.10 13.17 13.39
CA GLN A 445 0.67 13.00 13.67
C GLN A 445 0.16 11.66 13.11
N LYS A 446 0.65 11.24 11.95
CA LYS A 446 0.35 9.93 11.34
C LYS A 446 0.76 8.75 12.22
N ILE A 447 1.91 8.82 12.90
CA ILE A 447 2.31 7.83 13.90
C ILE A 447 1.40 7.92 15.15
N ARG A 448 1.05 9.13 15.58
CA ARG A 448 0.18 9.34 16.75
C ARG A 448 -1.25 8.87 16.53
N PHE A 449 -1.75 8.85 15.30
CA PHE A 449 -3.07 8.36 14.93
C PHE A 449 -3.37 6.99 15.55
N PHE A 450 -2.40 6.07 15.56
CA PHE A 450 -2.61 4.73 16.09
C PHE A 450 -2.77 4.65 17.61
N TYR A 451 -2.38 5.70 18.35
CA TYR A 451 -2.64 5.79 19.79
C TYR A 451 -4.12 6.09 20.11
N GLU A 452 -4.96 6.33 19.10
CA GLU A 452 -6.40 6.48 19.27
C GLU A 452 -7.13 5.12 19.42
N PHE A 453 -6.43 4.01 19.18
CA PHE A 453 -7.00 2.65 19.16
C PHE A 453 -6.36 1.78 20.26
N SER A 454 -7.15 1.46 21.29
CA SER A 454 -6.68 0.71 22.47
C SER A 454 -6.08 -0.65 22.12
N GLU A 455 -6.71 -1.37 21.19
CA GLU A 455 -6.29 -2.69 20.74
C GLU A 455 -4.90 -2.67 20.06
N LEU A 456 -4.53 -1.55 19.42
CA LEU A 456 -3.21 -1.39 18.82
C LEU A 456 -2.16 -1.02 19.87
N ILE A 457 -2.56 -0.32 20.94
CA ILE A 457 -1.69 -0.05 22.09
C ILE A 457 -1.31 -1.36 22.80
N ASP A 458 -2.27 -2.27 22.98
CA ASP A 458 -2.01 -3.58 23.60
C ASP A 458 -1.00 -4.40 22.77
N ILE A 459 -1.17 -4.43 21.44
CA ILE A 459 -0.22 -5.07 20.52
C ILE A 459 1.16 -4.43 20.67
N LYS A 460 1.25 -3.09 20.64
CA LYS A 460 2.51 -2.37 20.80
C LYS A 460 3.22 -2.72 22.10
N GLN A 461 2.51 -2.74 23.22
CA GLN A 461 3.09 -3.07 24.52
C GLN A 461 3.62 -4.50 24.55
N ARG A 462 2.90 -5.44 23.95
CA ARG A 462 3.36 -6.84 23.82
C ARG A 462 4.63 -6.92 22.97
N LEU A 463 4.66 -6.28 21.80
CA LEU A 463 5.85 -6.23 20.95
C LEU A 463 7.06 -5.63 21.68
N ALA A 464 6.88 -4.55 22.44
CA ALA A 464 7.97 -3.93 23.20
C ALA A 464 8.56 -4.88 24.26
N LEU A 465 7.73 -5.69 24.93
CA LEU A 465 8.21 -6.72 25.87
C LEU A 465 8.95 -7.84 25.14
N ASN A 466 8.44 -8.26 23.98
CA ASN A 466 9.04 -9.32 23.18
C ASN A 466 10.41 -8.90 22.60
N ILE A 467 10.53 -7.66 22.09
CA ILE A 467 11.79 -7.09 21.61
C ILE A 467 12.80 -7.04 22.75
N LYS A 468 12.41 -6.51 23.92
CA LYS A 468 13.29 -6.48 25.09
C LYS A 468 13.78 -7.88 25.47
N HIS A 469 12.90 -8.87 25.44
CA HIS A 469 13.28 -10.25 25.73
C HIS A 469 14.28 -10.82 24.71
N LEU A 470 14.08 -10.54 23.42
CA LEU A 470 15.01 -10.94 22.35
C LEU A 470 16.37 -10.25 22.46
N GLU A 471 16.43 -9.02 22.96
CA GLU A 471 17.68 -8.27 23.15
C GLU A 471 18.46 -8.67 24.41
N GLU A 472 17.81 -9.34 25.36
CA GLU A 472 18.41 -9.84 26.61
C GLU A 472 18.97 -11.28 26.51
N GLN A 473 18.69 -12.00 25.43
CA GLN A 473 19.25 -13.32 25.10
C GLN A 473 20.61 -13.20 24.39
#